data_AF-A0A2S9QB66-F1
#
_entry.id   AF-A0A2S9QB66-F1
#
_cell.length_a   1.000
_cell.length_b   1.000
_cell.length_c   1.000
_cell.angle_alpha   90.00
_cell.angle_beta   90.00
_cell.angle_gamma   90.00
#
_symmetry.space_group_name_H-M   'P 1'
#
loop_
_entity.id
_entity.type
_entity.pdbx_description
1 polymer ?
#
loop_
_entity_poly.entity_id
_entity_poly.type
_entity_poly.pdbx_seq_one_letter_code
_entity_poly.pdbx_strand_id
1 'polypeptide(L)'
;MDVIGFLSRNVPRSLEGRAGWDDMSMTAYQIGCDALVALGQADKTDYGAVPRDNPQLPEVLPRWDDLCVAVLKLASQQNLLTFRRADGSIPLPPNRGGLISYIVTEALPLPGPNIGAAWGLGLAHAAPDAQSVLQSLGLITNGYWSKAAETVLWRHLPSEWDIDITHDTRFADAVVRAVQTMPEDVRAEMDRIVTITEADVMALAAHRTAFEEELRIKFGANARTSPPATAEQARKSLEFARHGALDWLFFRRWRLGDGWLTPADAGRALGIFHDPLAIAIRRAVTIRLYPDLAFLSALP
;
A
#
# COMPACT_ATOMS: atom_id res chain seq x y z
N MET A 1 4.03 21.78 -10.93
CA MET A 1 4.94 20.65 -10.60
C MET A 1 4.42 19.40 -11.29
N ASP A 2 5.31 18.64 -11.94
CA ASP A 2 4.95 17.36 -12.55
C ASP A 2 5.19 16.18 -11.58
N VAL A 3 4.74 14.98 -11.96
CA VAL A 3 4.82 13.78 -11.14
C VAL A 3 6.28 13.37 -10.89
N ILE A 4 7.10 13.34 -11.94
CA ILE A 4 8.51 12.91 -11.84
C ILE A 4 9.30 13.84 -10.90
N GLY A 5 9.15 15.14 -11.08
CA GLY A 5 9.80 16.15 -10.25
C GLY A 5 9.30 16.15 -8.82
N PHE A 6 8.03 15.80 -8.58
CA PHE A 6 7.50 15.61 -7.22
C PHE A 6 8.10 14.37 -6.55
N LEU A 7 8.06 13.21 -7.21
CA LEU A 7 8.60 11.95 -6.68
C LEU A 7 10.10 12.08 -6.38
N SER A 8 10.88 12.55 -7.36
CA SER A 8 12.34 12.65 -7.27
C SER A 8 12.83 13.55 -6.12
N ARG A 9 12.04 14.56 -5.74
CA ARG A 9 12.35 15.50 -4.65
C ARG A 9 11.96 14.99 -3.27
N ASN A 10 10.93 14.14 -3.21
CA ASN A 10 10.29 13.77 -1.95
C ASN A 10 10.57 12.33 -1.51
N VAL A 11 11.13 11.48 -2.39
CA VAL A 11 11.72 10.21 -1.95
C VAL A 11 13.06 10.49 -1.28
N PRO A 12 13.37 9.88 -0.12
CA PRO A 12 14.66 10.05 0.55
C PRO A 12 15.84 9.73 -0.35
N ARG A 13 16.90 10.53 -0.25
CA ARG A 13 18.16 10.24 -0.92
C ARG A 13 18.91 9.15 -0.17
N SER A 14 19.62 8.31 -0.92
CA SER A 14 20.54 7.35 -0.30
C SER A 14 21.56 8.10 0.55
N LEU A 15 21.77 7.60 1.76
CA LEU A 15 22.86 8.04 2.63
C LEU A 15 24.20 7.56 2.03
N GLU A 16 25.29 8.19 2.47
CA GLU A 16 26.67 7.74 2.21
C GLU A 16 27.13 7.71 0.74
N GLY A 17 27.02 8.84 0.03
CA GLY A 17 27.72 9.04 -1.26
C GLY A 17 27.25 8.15 -2.42
N ARG A 18 26.21 7.34 -2.22
CA ARG A 18 25.55 6.58 -3.28
C ARG A 18 24.57 7.50 -4.01
N ALA A 19 24.63 7.50 -5.33
CA ALA A 19 23.63 8.20 -6.14
C ALA A 19 22.27 7.49 -5.99
N GLY A 20 21.20 8.27 -5.88
CA GLY A 20 19.82 7.78 -5.98
C GLY A 20 18.98 7.93 -4.72
N TRP A 21 18.06 7.01 -4.54
CA TRP A 21 16.97 7.07 -3.57
C TRP A 21 16.93 5.80 -2.72
N ASP A 22 16.69 5.98 -1.43
CA ASP A 22 16.57 4.91 -0.44
C ASP A 22 15.09 4.80 -0.02
N ASP A 23 14.55 3.60 -0.13
CA ASP A 23 13.16 3.32 0.20
C ASP A 23 12.92 3.19 1.72
N MET A 24 13.98 3.08 2.51
CA MET A 24 13.97 2.91 3.97
C MET A 24 13.05 1.79 4.46
N SER A 25 12.72 0.82 3.59
CA SER A 25 11.67 -0.18 3.80
C SER A 25 10.31 0.41 4.20
N MET A 26 10.03 1.65 3.76
CA MET A 26 8.75 2.34 3.99
C MET A 26 7.88 2.29 2.74
N THR A 27 6.62 1.85 2.90
CA THR A 27 5.69 1.62 1.78
C THR A 27 5.58 2.82 0.82
N ALA A 28 5.48 4.05 1.34
CA ALA A 28 5.34 5.23 0.50
C ALA A 28 6.60 5.51 -0.36
N TYR A 29 7.78 5.26 0.19
CA TYR A 29 9.05 5.47 -0.52
C TYR A 29 9.33 4.34 -1.50
N GLN A 30 9.01 3.09 -1.14
CA GLN A 30 9.07 1.94 -2.06
C GLN A 30 8.20 2.16 -3.30
N ILE A 31 6.95 2.58 -3.09
CA ILE A 31 6.03 2.92 -4.18
C ILE A 31 6.56 4.12 -4.99
N GLY A 32 7.17 5.11 -4.33
CA GLY A 32 7.79 6.25 -5.01
C GLY A 32 8.97 5.85 -5.91
N CYS A 33 9.86 4.97 -5.42
CA CYS A 33 10.94 4.38 -6.20
C CYS A 33 10.41 3.56 -7.37
N ASP A 34 9.44 2.67 -7.14
CA ASP A 34 8.82 1.85 -8.19
C ASP A 34 8.12 2.72 -9.25
N ALA A 35 7.51 3.85 -8.85
CA ALA A 35 6.92 4.82 -9.79
C ALA A 35 7.99 5.52 -10.65
N LEU A 36 9.14 5.90 -10.08
CA LEU A 36 10.26 6.48 -10.83
C LEU A 36 10.83 5.47 -11.84
N VAL A 37 10.95 4.20 -11.44
CA VAL A 37 11.38 3.11 -12.33
C VAL A 37 10.38 2.91 -13.46
N ALA A 38 9.09 2.83 -13.15
CA ALA A 38 8.03 2.63 -14.13
C ALA A 38 7.88 3.82 -15.10
N LEU A 39 8.22 5.04 -14.67
CA LEU A 39 8.29 6.23 -15.52
C LEU A 39 9.62 6.33 -16.31
N GLY A 40 10.47 5.31 -16.25
CA GLY A 40 11.73 5.23 -16.99
C GLY A 40 12.81 6.21 -16.51
N GLN A 41 12.69 6.70 -15.28
CA GLN A 41 13.62 7.67 -14.69
C GLN A 41 14.74 7.01 -13.88
N ALA A 42 14.53 5.76 -13.45
CA ALA A 42 15.42 5.07 -12.54
C ALA A 42 15.47 3.57 -12.83
N ASP A 43 16.53 2.92 -12.33
CA ASP A 43 16.64 1.47 -12.24
C ASP A 43 16.43 1.00 -10.79
N LYS A 44 15.73 -0.12 -10.65
CA LYS A 44 15.41 -0.69 -9.34
C LYS A 44 16.66 -1.29 -8.70
N THR A 45 16.77 -1.11 -7.40
CA THR A 45 17.79 -1.75 -6.55
C THR A 45 17.12 -2.47 -5.38
N ASP A 46 17.90 -3.22 -4.59
CA ASP A 46 17.39 -3.94 -3.43
C ASP A 46 16.85 -3.03 -2.31
N TYR A 47 17.25 -1.75 -2.29
CA TYR A 47 16.95 -0.79 -1.22
C TYR A 47 16.35 0.53 -1.74
N GLY A 48 15.84 0.55 -2.98
CA GLY A 48 15.30 1.76 -3.59
C GLY A 48 15.57 1.83 -5.09
N ALA A 49 16.01 2.99 -5.57
CA ALA A 49 16.23 3.20 -7.01
C ALA A 49 17.40 4.14 -7.31
N VAL A 50 18.04 3.94 -8.46
CA VAL A 50 19.14 4.78 -8.95
C VAL A 50 18.73 5.51 -10.24
N PRO A 51 19.00 6.82 -10.38
CA PRO A 51 18.67 7.56 -11.58
C PRO A 51 19.35 6.95 -12.81
N ARG A 52 18.63 6.93 -13.94
CA ARG A 52 19.23 6.58 -15.23
C ARG A 52 20.02 7.75 -15.79
N ASP A 53 21.11 7.44 -16.50
CA ASP A 53 21.89 8.45 -17.23
C ASP A 53 21.10 9.09 -18.38
N ASN A 54 20.22 8.31 -19.03
CA ASN A 54 19.34 8.77 -20.10
C ASN A 54 17.88 8.48 -19.74
N PRO A 55 17.25 9.29 -18.87
CA PRO A 55 15.88 9.08 -18.46
C PRO A 55 14.93 9.34 -19.64
N GLN A 56 14.07 8.37 -19.94
CA GLN A 56 13.10 8.46 -21.03
C GLN A 56 11.77 7.89 -20.56
N LEU A 57 10.68 8.62 -20.83
CA LEU A 57 9.35 8.11 -20.57
C LEU A 57 9.12 6.84 -21.41
N PRO A 58 8.49 5.80 -20.83
CA PRO A 58 8.09 4.64 -21.62
C PRO A 58 7.04 5.05 -22.66
N GLU A 59 7.01 4.33 -23.78
CA GLU A 59 5.99 4.50 -24.82
C GLU A 59 4.57 4.35 -24.24
N VAL A 60 4.41 3.42 -23.30
CA VAL A 60 3.17 3.19 -22.57
C VAL A 60 3.37 3.57 -21.11
N LEU A 61 2.65 4.60 -20.67
CA LEU A 61 2.75 5.08 -19.30
C LEU A 61 2.14 4.10 -18.28
N PRO A 62 2.67 4.11 -17.04
CA PRO A 62 2.02 3.47 -15.91
C PRO A 62 0.59 3.97 -15.73
N ARG A 63 -0.24 3.15 -15.08
CA ARG A 63 -1.64 3.50 -14.86
C ARG A 63 -1.77 4.82 -14.07
N TRP A 64 -2.66 5.69 -14.53
CA TRP A 64 -2.89 7.01 -13.92
C TRP A 64 -3.32 6.91 -12.46
N ASP A 65 -4.24 6.00 -12.14
CA ASP A 65 -4.74 5.83 -10.78
C ASP A 65 -3.65 5.34 -9.81
N ASP A 66 -2.74 4.48 -10.28
CA ASP A 66 -1.58 4.04 -9.50
C ASP A 66 -0.59 5.18 -9.23
N LEU A 67 -0.30 6.02 -10.22
CA LEU A 67 0.53 7.22 -10.05
C LEU A 67 -0.08 8.21 -9.06
N CYS A 68 -1.40 8.38 -9.10
CA CYS A 68 -2.13 9.20 -8.14
C CYS A 68 -1.96 8.66 -6.71
N VAL A 69 -2.11 7.36 -6.49
CA VAL A 69 -1.92 6.75 -5.17
C VAL A 69 -0.47 6.87 -4.69
N ALA A 70 0.52 6.71 -5.60
CA ALA A 70 1.93 6.92 -5.29
C ALA A 70 2.20 8.34 -4.77
N VAL A 71 1.68 9.36 -5.47
CA VAL A 71 1.80 10.76 -5.06
C VAL A 71 1.09 11.02 -3.73
N LEU A 72 -0.12 10.52 -3.54
CA LEU A 72 -0.87 10.68 -2.28
C LEU A 72 -0.12 10.06 -1.09
N LYS A 73 0.34 8.80 -1.22
CA LYS A 73 1.09 8.12 -0.15
C LYS A 73 2.39 8.85 0.19
N LEU A 74 3.14 9.29 -0.83
CA LEU A 74 4.38 10.03 -0.61
C LEU A 74 4.14 11.40 0.03
N ALA A 75 3.14 12.14 -0.45
CA ALA A 75 2.79 13.46 0.08
C ALA A 75 2.36 13.36 1.55
N SER A 76 1.56 12.36 1.91
CA SER A 76 1.17 12.11 3.31
C SER A 76 2.35 11.69 4.17
N GLN A 77 3.22 10.81 3.66
CA GLN A 77 4.43 10.38 4.37
C GLN A 77 5.38 11.54 4.69
N GLN A 78 5.47 12.53 3.80
CA GLN A 78 6.30 13.73 3.97
C GLN A 78 5.57 14.88 4.68
N ASN A 79 4.35 14.66 5.19
CA ASN A 79 3.48 15.71 5.77
C ASN A 79 3.18 16.88 4.82
N LEU A 80 3.34 16.69 3.51
CA LEU A 80 2.98 17.66 2.47
C LEU A 80 1.49 17.62 2.13
N LEU A 81 0.82 16.51 2.44
CA LEU A 81 -0.62 16.35 2.36
C LEU A 81 -1.14 15.84 3.69
N THR A 82 -2.13 16.52 4.24
CA THR A 82 -2.73 16.16 5.52
C THR A 82 -4.23 16.24 5.39
N PHE A 83 -4.91 15.15 5.72
CA PHE A 83 -6.37 15.08 5.71
C PHE A 83 -6.93 15.75 6.97
N ARG A 84 -8.16 16.22 6.90
CA ARG A 84 -8.84 16.94 7.99
C ARG A 84 -10.16 16.27 8.30
N ARG A 85 -10.56 16.38 9.57
CA ARG A 85 -11.92 16.06 10.01
C ARG A 85 -12.93 17.03 9.39
N ALA A 86 -14.22 16.71 9.52
CA ALA A 86 -15.30 17.55 9.01
C ALA A 86 -15.29 18.98 9.60
N ASP A 87 -14.79 19.14 10.82
CA ASP A 87 -14.61 20.44 11.50
C ASP A 87 -13.33 21.19 11.06
N GLY A 88 -12.55 20.63 10.14
CA GLY A 88 -11.30 21.20 9.66
C GLY A 88 -10.10 20.98 10.59
N SER A 89 -10.25 20.24 11.69
CA SER A 89 -9.16 19.91 12.61
C SER A 89 -8.26 18.77 12.09
N ILE A 90 -7.04 18.71 12.59
CA ILE A 90 -6.12 17.58 12.39
C ILE A 90 -6.34 16.59 13.53
N PRO A 91 -6.44 15.28 13.26
CA PRO A 91 -6.49 14.29 14.33
C PRO A 91 -5.23 14.42 15.21
N LEU A 92 -5.40 14.41 16.52
CA LEU A 92 -4.27 14.25 17.43
C LEU A 92 -3.52 12.96 17.07
N PRO A 93 -2.18 12.96 17.06
CA PRO A 93 -1.43 11.74 16.80
C PRO A 93 -1.95 10.63 17.72
N PRO A 94 -2.23 9.41 17.21
CA PRO A 94 -2.62 8.32 18.08
C PRO A 94 -1.52 8.16 19.12
N ASN A 95 -1.94 8.12 20.39
CA ASN A 95 -1.05 8.01 21.53
C ASN A 95 -0.30 6.67 21.44
N ARG A 96 0.87 6.66 20.77
CA ARG A 96 1.70 5.46 20.61
C ARG A 96 2.41 5.18 21.92
N GLY A 97 1.68 4.68 22.92
CA GLY A 97 2.16 3.94 24.10
C GLY A 97 3.56 4.27 24.62
N GLY A 98 3.89 5.54 24.83
CA GLY A 98 5.23 5.97 25.22
C GLY A 98 5.18 7.31 25.95
N LEU A 99 5.78 7.33 27.12
CA LEU A 99 5.85 8.37 28.17
C LEU A 99 6.47 9.72 27.73
N ILE A 100 6.19 10.23 26.54
CA ILE A 100 6.64 11.56 26.12
C ILE A 100 5.51 12.29 25.41
N SER A 101 4.67 12.94 26.21
CA SER A 101 3.81 14.02 25.75
C SER A 101 4.71 15.24 25.53
N TYR A 102 5.11 15.50 24.29
CA TYR A 102 5.63 16.83 23.97
C TYR A 102 4.45 17.80 24.13
N ILE A 103 4.43 18.56 25.22
CA ILE A 103 3.65 19.79 25.27
C ILE A 103 4.30 20.68 24.22
N VAL A 104 3.68 20.78 23.06
CA VAL A 104 4.10 21.74 22.05
C VAL A 104 3.70 23.11 22.58
N THR A 105 4.65 23.76 23.25
CA THR A 105 4.63 25.19 23.54
C THR A 105 4.47 25.94 22.22
N GLU A 106 3.35 26.64 22.05
CA GLU A 106 3.06 27.56 20.94
C GLU A 106 3.45 27.05 19.54
N ALA A 107 2.84 25.95 19.09
CA ALA A 107 2.82 25.67 17.66
C ALA A 107 2.07 26.82 16.96
N LEU A 108 2.70 27.40 15.93
CA LEU A 108 1.98 28.23 14.96
C LEU A 108 0.70 27.49 14.54
N PRO A 109 -0.46 28.17 14.46
CA PRO A 109 -1.69 27.54 14.04
C PRO A 109 -1.47 26.85 12.70
N LEU A 110 -1.72 25.55 12.67
CA LEU A 110 -1.55 24.75 11.46
C LEU A 110 -2.41 25.35 10.34
N PRO A 111 -1.90 25.44 9.10
CA PRO A 111 -2.64 26.05 8.02
C PRO A 111 -3.97 25.33 7.83
N GLY A 112 -5.03 26.13 7.70
CA GLY A 112 -6.38 25.65 7.44
C GLY A 112 -6.46 24.87 6.12
N PRO A 113 -7.54 24.10 5.90
CA PRO A 113 -7.71 23.34 4.67
C PRO A 113 -7.68 24.25 3.43
N ASN A 114 -6.90 23.87 2.43
CA ASN A 114 -6.87 24.52 1.11
C ASN A 114 -7.42 23.61 0.00
N ILE A 115 -7.93 22.43 0.36
CA ILE A 115 -8.69 21.53 -0.50
C ILE A 115 -10.05 21.27 0.17
N GLY A 116 -11.11 21.72 -0.51
CA GLY A 116 -12.48 21.58 -0.08
C GLY A 116 -13.04 20.16 -0.28
N ALA A 117 -13.98 19.80 0.58
CA ALA A 117 -14.73 18.54 0.53
C ALA A 117 -15.65 18.51 -0.70
N ALA A 118 -15.72 17.36 -1.38
CA ALA A 118 -16.57 17.12 -2.55
C ALA A 118 -16.67 15.61 -2.84
N TRP A 119 -17.76 15.18 -3.48
CA TRP A 119 -17.94 13.77 -3.91
C TRP A 119 -17.78 12.73 -2.79
N GLY A 120 -18.24 13.05 -1.58
CA GLY A 120 -18.09 12.18 -0.41
C GLY A 120 -16.67 12.17 0.19
N LEU A 121 -15.75 12.97 -0.33
CA LEU A 121 -14.40 13.17 0.19
C LEU A 121 -14.35 14.37 1.14
N GLY A 122 -13.54 14.25 2.20
CA GLY A 122 -13.43 15.26 3.25
C GLY A 122 -12.43 16.38 2.94
N LEU A 123 -12.24 17.25 3.92
CA LEU A 123 -11.31 18.39 3.83
C LEU A 123 -9.85 17.91 3.86
N ALA A 124 -8.96 18.66 3.22
CA ALA A 124 -7.52 18.43 3.30
C ALA A 124 -6.71 19.72 3.15
N HIS A 125 -5.43 19.62 3.52
CA HIS A 125 -4.43 20.65 3.26
C HIS A 125 -3.25 20.03 2.52
N ALA A 126 -2.83 20.68 1.44
CA ALA A 126 -1.63 20.34 0.70
C ALA A 126 -0.65 21.52 0.66
N ALA A 127 0.64 21.25 0.88
CA ALA A 127 1.71 22.20 0.60
C ALA A 127 1.70 22.59 -0.90
N PRO A 128 2.22 23.77 -1.30
CA PRO A 128 2.11 24.27 -2.68
C PRO A 128 2.57 23.27 -3.76
N ASP A 129 3.69 22.58 -3.51
CA ASP A 129 4.24 21.55 -4.39
C ASP A 129 3.29 20.35 -4.54
N ALA A 130 2.76 19.85 -3.42
CA ALA A 130 1.77 18.76 -3.41
C ALA A 130 0.46 19.20 -4.07
N GLN A 131 -0.03 20.40 -3.78
CA GLN A 131 -1.25 20.93 -4.39
C GLN A 131 -1.10 21.03 -5.91
N SER A 132 0.05 21.51 -6.39
CA SER A 132 0.34 21.67 -7.82
C SER A 132 0.36 20.32 -8.55
N VAL A 133 0.97 19.28 -7.98
CA VAL A 133 0.97 17.94 -8.60
C VAL A 133 -0.40 17.27 -8.52
N LEU A 134 -1.16 17.45 -7.44
CA LEU A 134 -2.52 16.92 -7.31
C LEU A 134 -3.48 17.57 -8.32
N GLN A 135 -3.30 18.87 -8.60
CA GLN A 135 -4.03 19.57 -9.67
C GLN A 135 -3.63 19.06 -11.06
N SER A 136 -2.34 18.88 -11.34
CA SER A 136 -1.89 18.38 -12.66
C SER A 136 -2.33 16.93 -12.94
N LEU A 137 -2.48 16.13 -11.89
CA LEU A 137 -3.09 14.81 -11.95
C LEU A 137 -4.62 14.82 -12.09
N GLY A 138 -5.27 15.98 -11.98
CA GLY A 138 -6.72 16.11 -12.05
C GLY A 138 -7.46 15.63 -10.79
N LEU A 139 -6.75 15.44 -9.67
CA LEU A 139 -7.37 15.08 -8.39
C LEU A 139 -8.03 16.28 -7.69
N ILE A 140 -7.57 17.49 -8.00
CA ILE A 140 -8.12 18.74 -7.48
C ILE A 140 -8.59 19.61 -8.64
N THR A 141 -9.78 20.19 -8.53
CA THR A 141 -10.33 21.15 -9.49
C THR A 141 -10.95 22.31 -8.72
N ASN A 142 -10.57 23.55 -9.05
CA ASN A 142 -11.06 24.78 -8.40
C ASN A 142 -10.95 24.77 -6.86
N GLY A 143 -9.92 24.11 -6.32
CA GLY A 143 -9.70 24.02 -4.87
C GLY A 143 -10.52 22.94 -4.17
N TYR A 144 -11.21 22.06 -4.89
CA TYR A 144 -11.98 20.94 -4.32
C TYR A 144 -11.49 19.61 -4.88
N TRP A 145 -11.73 18.51 -4.16
CA TRP A 145 -11.55 17.18 -4.71
C TRP A 145 -12.40 16.98 -5.97
N SER A 146 -11.80 16.42 -7.02
CA SER A 146 -12.51 16.10 -8.25
C SER A 146 -13.30 14.80 -8.12
N LYS A 147 -14.24 14.55 -9.05
CA LYS A 147 -14.95 13.27 -9.11
C LYS A 147 -13.99 12.09 -9.34
N ALA A 148 -12.93 12.31 -10.13
CA ALA A 148 -11.94 11.29 -10.41
C ALA A 148 -11.13 10.91 -9.15
N ALA A 149 -10.96 11.84 -8.21
CA ALA A 149 -10.27 11.61 -6.96
C ALA A 149 -11.00 10.63 -6.03
N GLU A 150 -12.32 10.48 -6.15
CA GLU A 150 -13.13 9.63 -5.27
C GLU A 150 -12.59 8.19 -5.20
N THR A 151 -12.52 7.52 -6.35
CA THR A 151 -12.08 6.13 -6.43
C THR A 151 -10.58 5.95 -6.15
N VAL A 152 -9.77 6.97 -6.40
CA VAL A 152 -8.34 6.98 -6.05
C VAL A 152 -8.18 7.07 -4.54
N LEU A 153 -8.94 7.93 -3.86
CA LEU A 153 -8.87 8.11 -2.42
C LEU A 153 -9.47 6.93 -1.64
N TRP A 154 -10.29 6.08 -2.25
CA TRP A 154 -10.64 4.78 -1.68
C TRP A 154 -9.44 3.83 -1.56
N ARG A 155 -8.43 3.99 -2.43
CA ARG A 155 -7.18 3.22 -2.42
C ARG A 155 -6.11 3.81 -1.49
N HIS A 156 -6.37 4.99 -0.91
CA HIS A 156 -5.56 5.58 0.15
C HIS A 156 -6.26 5.48 1.51
N LEU A 157 -7.58 5.66 1.52
CA LEU A 157 -8.52 5.60 2.63
C LEU A 157 -8.06 6.37 3.88
N PRO A 158 -8.05 7.73 3.84
CA PRO A 158 -7.69 8.53 5.01
C PRO A 158 -8.57 8.19 6.22
N SER A 159 -7.94 7.87 7.35
CA SER A 159 -8.64 7.55 8.59
C SER A 159 -9.49 8.71 9.12
N GLU A 160 -9.14 9.93 8.75
CA GLU A 160 -9.76 11.19 9.17
C GLU A 160 -11.20 11.35 8.67
N TRP A 161 -11.56 10.63 7.62
CA TRP A 161 -12.84 10.79 6.93
C TRP A 161 -13.86 9.71 7.27
N ASP A 162 -13.46 8.67 8.02
CA ASP A 162 -14.33 7.56 8.44
C ASP A 162 -15.15 6.97 7.28
N ILE A 163 -14.51 6.83 6.11
CA ILE A 163 -15.17 6.29 4.91
C ILE A 163 -15.26 4.78 5.02
N ASP A 164 -16.47 4.25 5.07
CA ASP A 164 -16.73 2.83 4.90
C ASP A 164 -17.17 2.50 3.48
N ILE A 165 -16.20 2.05 2.67
CA ILE A 165 -16.42 1.63 1.29
C ILE A 165 -17.29 0.37 1.16
N THR A 166 -17.43 -0.43 2.22
CA THR A 166 -18.09 -1.75 2.14
C THR A 166 -19.61 -1.64 2.02
N HIS A 167 -20.18 -0.49 2.40
CA HIS A 167 -21.59 -0.17 2.27
C HIS A 167 -21.95 0.46 0.92
N ASP A 168 -20.97 0.80 0.08
CA ASP A 168 -21.21 1.39 -1.24
C ASP A 168 -21.64 0.31 -2.25
N THR A 169 -22.67 0.58 -3.05
CA THR A 169 -23.18 -0.37 -4.05
C THR A 169 -22.12 -0.71 -5.10
N ARG A 170 -21.24 0.23 -5.46
CA ARG A 170 -20.13 -0.01 -6.40
C ARG A 170 -19.15 -1.02 -5.84
N PHE A 171 -18.94 -1.05 -4.52
CA PHE A 171 -18.11 -2.07 -3.87
C PHE A 171 -18.79 -3.44 -3.95
N ALA A 172 -20.07 -3.54 -3.57
CA ALA A 172 -20.81 -4.79 -3.64
C ALA A 172 -20.83 -5.37 -5.07
N ASP A 173 -21.10 -4.53 -6.06
CA ASP A 173 -21.07 -4.91 -7.48
C ASP A 173 -19.67 -5.35 -7.91
N ALA A 174 -18.63 -4.66 -7.44
CA ALA A 174 -17.24 -5.00 -7.75
C ALA A 174 -16.85 -6.38 -7.21
N VAL A 175 -17.31 -6.76 -6.01
CA VAL A 175 -17.11 -8.12 -5.46
C VAL A 175 -17.81 -9.16 -6.31
N VAL A 176 -19.07 -8.92 -6.72
CA VAL A 176 -19.82 -9.83 -7.58
C VAL A 176 -19.10 -10.01 -8.92
N ARG A 177 -18.72 -8.90 -9.57
CA ARG A 177 -17.98 -8.93 -10.84
C ARG A 177 -16.65 -9.68 -10.68
N ALA A 178 -15.88 -9.41 -9.63
CA ALA A 178 -14.59 -10.06 -9.39
C ALA A 178 -14.71 -11.58 -9.26
N VAL A 179 -15.78 -12.10 -8.65
CA VAL A 179 -16.04 -13.54 -8.60
C VAL A 179 -16.45 -14.09 -9.96
N GLN A 180 -17.35 -13.40 -10.66
CA GLN A 180 -17.94 -13.88 -11.92
C GLN A 180 -16.99 -13.84 -13.12
N THR A 181 -16.09 -12.86 -13.16
CA THR A 181 -15.18 -12.64 -14.30
C THR A 181 -13.75 -13.06 -14.00
N MET A 182 -13.53 -13.86 -12.95
CA MET A 182 -12.21 -14.31 -12.53
C MET A 182 -11.52 -15.12 -13.64
N PRO A 183 -10.34 -14.69 -14.11
CA PRO A 183 -9.54 -15.47 -15.03
C PRO A 183 -9.11 -16.82 -14.42
N GLU A 184 -8.98 -17.84 -15.25
CA GLU A 184 -8.62 -19.19 -14.80
C GLU A 184 -7.22 -19.23 -14.15
N ASP A 185 -6.25 -18.47 -14.69
CA ASP A 185 -4.91 -18.33 -14.13
C ASP A 185 -4.95 -17.75 -12.71
N VAL A 186 -5.77 -16.71 -12.51
CA VAL A 186 -5.97 -16.07 -11.21
C VAL A 186 -6.65 -17.03 -10.24
N ARG A 187 -7.69 -17.76 -10.70
CA ARG A 187 -8.39 -18.74 -9.86
C ARG A 187 -7.46 -19.86 -9.41
N ALA A 188 -6.68 -20.43 -10.33
CA ALA A 188 -5.71 -21.48 -10.02
C ALA A 188 -4.62 -20.97 -9.05
N GLU A 189 -4.17 -19.73 -9.21
CA GLU A 189 -3.22 -19.12 -8.29
C GLU A 189 -3.82 -18.91 -6.89
N MET A 190 -5.07 -18.47 -6.78
CA MET A 190 -5.76 -18.37 -5.50
C MET A 190 -5.91 -19.73 -4.82
N ASP A 191 -6.35 -20.76 -5.55
CA ASP A 191 -6.48 -22.13 -5.04
C ASP A 191 -5.13 -22.65 -4.52
N ARG A 192 -4.04 -22.38 -5.25
CA ARG A 192 -2.68 -22.72 -4.82
C ARG A 192 -2.26 -21.98 -3.56
N ILE A 193 -2.59 -20.68 -3.45
CA ILE A 193 -2.20 -19.87 -2.29
C ILE A 193 -2.94 -20.32 -1.04
N VAL A 194 -4.25 -20.58 -1.10
CA VAL A 194 -5.05 -20.94 0.09
C VAL A 194 -4.82 -22.38 0.55
N THR A 195 -4.25 -23.23 -0.30
CA THR A 195 -3.92 -24.60 0.06
C THR A 195 -2.70 -24.62 0.99
N ILE A 196 -2.91 -25.10 2.22
CA ILE A 196 -1.86 -25.35 3.21
C ILE A 196 -1.86 -26.84 3.52
N THR A 197 -0.79 -27.54 3.14
CA THR A 197 -0.64 -28.98 3.39
C THR A 197 0.09 -29.22 4.71
N GLU A 198 -0.06 -30.42 5.30
CA GLU A 198 0.76 -30.82 6.45
C GLU A 198 2.25 -30.81 6.13
N ALA A 199 2.62 -31.11 4.88
CA ALA A 199 4.01 -31.05 4.43
C ALA A 199 4.56 -29.61 4.51
N ASP A 200 3.77 -28.60 4.13
CA ASP A 200 4.16 -27.19 4.26
C ASP A 200 4.36 -26.79 5.73
N VAL A 201 3.43 -27.21 6.59
CA VAL A 201 3.48 -26.94 8.05
C VAL A 201 4.73 -27.55 8.66
N MET A 202 5.00 -28.81 8.36
CA MET A 202 6.17 -29.53 8.87
C MET A 202 7.48 -28.95 8.33
N ALA A 203 7.52 -28.60 7.04
CA ALA A 203 8.69 -27.97 6.43
C ALA A 203 9.01 -26.61 7.08
N LEU A 204 8.00 -25.77 7.33
CA LEU A 204 8.22 -24.48 7.98
C LEU A 204 8.64 -24.65 9.46
N ALA A 205 8.03 -25.58 10.19
CA ALA A 205 8.41 -25.88 11.58
C ALA A 205 9.86 -26.37 11.67
N ALA A 206 10.27 -27.27 10.77
CA ALA A 206 11.63 -27.77 10.69
C ALA A 206 12.63 -26.66 10.33
N HIS A 207 12.31 -25.84 9.34
CA HIS A 207 13.15 -24.71 8.93
C HIS A 207 13.37 -23.71 10.08
N ARG A 208 12.31 -23.34 10.80
CA ARG A 208 12.43 -22.43 11.96
C ARG A 208 13.25 -23.02 13.09
N THR A 209 13.03 -24.29 13.39
CA THR A 209 13.82 -25.00 14.41
C THR A 209 15.30 -25.04 14.04
N ALA A 210 15.62 -25.31 12.77
CA ALA A 210 17.00 -25.28 12.28
C ALA A 210 17.62 -23.88 12.37
N PHE A 211 16.88 -22.85 11.94
CA PHE A 211 17.34 -21.45 12.03
C PHE A 211 17.60 -21.00 13.48
N GLU A 212 16.73 -21.38 14.42
CA GLU A 212 16.92 -21.09 15.85
C GLU A 212 18.14 -21.81 16.42
N GLU A 213 18.42 -23.04 15.99
CA GLU A 213 19.62 -23.77 16.38
C GLU A 213 20.89 -23.12 15.81
N GLU A 214 20.87 -22.68 14.55
CA GLU A 214 21.98 -21.91 13.97
C GLU A 214 22.25 -20.61 14.74
N LEU A 215 21.19 -19.90 15.17
CA LEU A 215 21.32 -18.73 16.03
C LEU A 215 21.93 -19.09 17.40
N ARG A 216 21.54 -20.23 17.98
CA ARG A 216 22.09 -20.73 19.26
C ARG A 216 23.58 -21.04 19.13
N ILE A 217 23.99 -21.69 18.04
CA ILE A 217 25.40 -21.99 17.75
C ILE A 217 26.20 -20.70 17.57
N LYS A 218 25.66 -19.73 16.82
CA LYS A 218 26.36 -18.48 16.49
C LYS A 218 26.49 -17.52 17.68
N PHE A 219 25.46 -17.41 18.52
CA PHE A 219 25.40 -16.42 19.60
C PHE A 219 25.52 -17.02 21.01
N GLY A 220 25.70 -18.35 21.10
CA GLY A 220 25.93 -19.09 22.34
C GLY A 220 24.65 -19.47 23.10
N ALA A 221 24.82 -20.31 24.12
CA ALA A 221 23.72 -20.90 24.90
C ALA A 221 22.83 -19.86 25.63
N ASN A 222 23.35 -18.65 25.86
CA ASN A 222 22.64 -17.55 26.53
C ASN A 222 21.86 -16.65 25.55
N ALA A 223 21.91 -16.93 24.25
CA ALA A 223 21.12 -16.19 23.27
C ALA A 223 19.63 -16.37 23.58
N ARG A 224 18.90 -15.25 23.69
CA ARG A 224 17.43 -15.24 23.79
C ARG A 224 16.83 -15.69 22.46
N THR A 225 16.81 -17.00 22.25
CA THR A 225 16.16 -17.66 21.12
C THR A 225 14.73 -18.04 21.49
N SER A 226 13.84 -18.03 20.50
CA SER A 226 12.49 -18.56 20.68
C SER A 226 12.54 -20.08 20.86
N PRO A 227 11.55 -20.68 21.55
CA PRO A 227 11.43 -22.12 21.60
C PRO A 227 11.12 -22.69 20.21
N PRO A 228 11.49 -23.96 19.93
CA PRO A 228 11.21 -24.62 18.65
C PRO A 228 9.77 -24.42 18.19
N ALA A 229 9.61 -23.99 16.95
CA ALA A 229 8.30 -23.69 16.39
C ALA A 229 7.39 -24.91 16.41
N THR A 230 6.21 -24.79 17.02
CA THR A 230 5.20 -25.84 16.98
C THR A 230 4.52 -25.89 15.61
N ALA A 231 3.94 -27.05 15.25
CA ALA A 231 3.14 -27.18 14.03
C ALA A 231 2.00 -26.15 13.97
N GLU A 232 1.38 -25.81 15.11
CA GLU A 232 0.34 -24.78 15.19
C GLU A 232 0.89 -23.38 14.88
N GLN A 233 2.07 -23.02 15.44
CA GLN A 233 2.71 -21.74 15.16
C GLN A 233 3.15 -21.62 13.70
N ALA A 234 3.66 -22.71 13.12
CA ALA A 234 3.99 -22.80 11.71
C ALA A 234 2.73 -22.60 10.85
N ARG A 235 1.62 -23.28 11.17
CA ARG A 235 0.34 -23.12 10.47
C ARG A 235 -0.16 -21.67 10.51
N LYS A 236 -0.23 -21.03 11.68
CA LYS A 236 -0.64 -19.62 11.80
C LYS A 236 0.24 -18.68 10.99
N SER A 237 1.55 -18.98 10.91
CA SER A 237 2.49 -18.18 10.12
C SER A 237 2.29 -18.37 8.62
N LEU A 238 1.95 -19.58 8.18
CA LEU A 238 1.57 -19.84 6.79
C LEU A 238 0.26 -19.13 6.45
N GLU A 239 -0.75 -19.22 7.30
CA GLU A 239 -2.04 -18.52 7.13
C GLU A 239 -1.82 -17.00 6.98
N PHE A 240 -1.00 -16.39 7.82
CA PHE A 240 -0.60 -14.99 7.71
C PHE A 240 0.11 -14.70 6.37
N ALA A 241 1.07 -15.55 5.98
CA ALA A 241 1.75 -15.40 4.69
C ALA A 241 0.80 -15.55 3.49
N ARG A 242 -0.26 -16.37 3.60
CA ARG A 242 -1.28 -16.52 2.54
C ARG A 242 -2.12 -15.27 2.38
N HIS A 243 -2.46 -14.57 3.47
CA HIS A 243 -3.11 -13.25 3.37
C HIS A 243 -2.27 -12.28 2.53
N GLY A 244 -0.98 -12.17 2.86
CA GLY A 244 -0.06 -11.31 2.10
C GLY A 244 0.02 -11.72 0.63
N ALA A 245 0.16 -13.01 0.32
CA ALA A 245 0.21 -13.50 -1.06
C ALA A 245 -1.08 -13.18 -1.85
N LEU A 246 -2.25 -13.33 -1.23
CA LEU A 246 -3.52 -12.93 -1.83
C LEU A 246 -3.62 -11.42 -2.02
N ASP A 247 -3.19 -10.62 -1.05
CA ASP A 247 -3.15 -9.16 -1.16
C ASP A 247 -2.32 -8.75 -2.39
N TRP A 248 -1.13 -9.34 -2.55
CA TRP A 248 -0.25 -9.12 -3.70
C TRP A 248 -0.89 -9.47 -5.05
N LEU A 249 -1.67 -10.56 -5.11
CA LEU A 249 -2.40 -10.94 -6.31
C LEU A 249 -3.40 -9.83 -6.71
N PHE A 250 -4.18 -9.32 -5.76
CA PHE A 250 -5.14 -8.24 -6.01
C PHE A 250 -4.46 -6.91 -6.33
N PHE A 251 -3.37 -6.57 -5.65
CA PHE A 251 -2.60 -5.34 -5.94
C PHE A 251 -2.12 -5.30 -7.40
N ARG A 252 -1.74 -6.45 -7.96
CA ARG A 252 -1.21 -6.54 -9.33
C ARG A 252 -2.26 -6.74 -10.40
N ARG A 253 -3.36 -7.42 -10.07
CA ARG A 253 -4.29 -7.96 -11.09
C ARG A 253 -5.69 -7.39 -11.00
N TRP A 254 -6.03 -6.53 -10.04
CA TRP A 254 -7.42 -6.07 -9.88
C TRP A 254 -7.56 -4.55 -9.69
N ARG A 255 -8.56 -3.94 -10.33
CA ARG A 255 -8.93 -2.52 -10.15
C ARG A 255 -10.46 -2.36 -10.11
N LEU A 256 -10.95 -1.35 -9.37
CA LEU A 256 -12.40 -1.12 -9.19
C LEU A 256 -13.16 -0.92 -10.53
N GLY A 257 -12.58 -0.09 -11.41
CA GLY A 257 -13.18 0.23 -12.71
C GLY A 257 -13.08 -0.91 -13.73
N ASP A 258 -11.96 -1.64 -13.73
CA ASP A 258 -11.65 -2.62 -14.79
C ASP A 258 -11.95 -4.07 -14.39
N GLY A 259 -12.07 -4.36 -13.09
CA GLY A 259 -12.07 -5.72 -12.57
C GLY A 259 -10.68 -6.35 -12.68
N TRP A 260 -10.60 -7.57 -13.20
CA TRP A 260 -9.33 -8.27 -13.43
C TRP A 260 -8.60 -7.71 -14.65
N LEU A 261 -7.38 -7.24 -14.42
CA LEU A 261 -6.52 -6.65 -15.46
C LEU A 261 -6.06 -7.72 -16.45
N THR A 262 -6.02 -7.33 -17.73
CA THR A 262 -5.34 -8.13 -18.75
C THR A 262 -3.83 -8.22 -18.44
N PRO A 263 -3.09 -9.20 -18.99
CA PRO A 263 -1.64 -9.25 -18.82
C PRO A 263 -0.93 -7.94 -19.24
N ALA A 264 -1.41 -7.29 -20.30
CA ALA A 264 -0.89 -6.01 -20.76
C ALA A 264 -1.15 -4.89 -19.74
N ASP A 265 -2.36 -4.79 -19.19
CA ASP A 265 -2.69 -3.77 -18.19
C ASP A 265 -2.03 -4.02 -16.84
N ALA A 266 -1.84 -5.28 -16.47
CA ALA A 266 -1.08 -5.67 -15.29
C ALA A 266 0.41 -5.29 -15.42
N GLY A 267 0.97 -5.33 -16.63
CA GLY A 267 2.33 -4.83 -16.91
C GLY A 267 2.49 -3.32 -16.71
N ARG A 268 1.39 -2.56 -16.72
CA ARG A 268 1.36 -1.10 -16.48
C ARG A 268 1.02 -0.74 -15.04
N ALA A 269 0.58 -1.72 -14.25
CA ALA A 269 0.16 -1.51 -12.88
C ALA A 269 1.38 -1.34 -11.96
N LEU A 270 1.34 -0.35 -11.09
CA LEU A 270 2.33 -0.26 -10.01
C LEU A 270 1.94 -1.21 -8.88
N GLY A 271 2.96 -1.75 -8.20
CA GLY A 271 2.78 -2.49 -6.96
C GLY A 271 2.35 -1.57 -5.82
N ILE A 272 1.08 -1.17 -5.78
CA ILE A 272 0.55 -0.38 -4.68
C ILE A 272 0.32 -1.30 -3.48
N PHE A 273 1.35 -1.47 -2.64
CA PHE A 273 1.24 -2.28 -1.43
C PHE A 273 0.40 -1.56 -0.37
N HIS A 274 -0.30 -2.34 0.44
CA HIS A 274 -1.25 -1.83 1.44
C HIS A 274 -2.32 -0.93 0.79
N ASP A 275 -2.87 -1.35 -0.35
CA ASP A 275 -4.05 -0.72 -0.98
C ASP A 275 -5.32 -1.17 -0.23
N PRO A 276 -5.97 -0.30 0.57
CA PRO A 276 -7.11 -0.68 1.40
C PRO A 276 -8.31 -1.19 0.58
N LEU A 277 -8.54 -0.64 -0.61
CA LEU A 277 -9.63 -1.06 -1.49
C LEU A 277 -9.38 -2.46 -2.03
N ALA A 278 -8.17 -2.73 -2.53
CA ALA A 278 -7.81 -4.05 -3.01
C ALA A 278 -7.84 -5.11 -1.88
N ILE A 279 -7.40 -4.77 -0.66
CA ILE A 279 -7.51 -5.64 0.52
C ILE A 279 -8.98 -5.94 0.84
N ALA A 280 -9.83 -4.91 0.87
CA ALA A 280 -11.25 -5.08 1.18
C ALA A 280 -11.96 -5.99 0.16
N ILE A 281 -11.68 -5.77 -1.14
CA ILE A 281 -12.22 -6.59 -2.23
C ILE A 281 -11.70 -8.02 -2.13
N ARG A 282 -10.39 -8.21 -1.93
CA ARG A 282 -9.81 -9.53 -1.71
C ARG A 282 -10.53 -10.26 -0.59
N ARG A 283 -10.68 -9.66 0.59
CA ARG A 283 -11.37 -10.26 1.74
C ARG A 283 -12.77 -10.73 1.36
N ALA A 284 -13.56 -9.84 0.76
CA ALA A 284 -14.93 -10.16 0.37
C ALA A 284 -15.01 -11.28 -0.69
N VAL A 285 -14.08 -11.30 -1.66
CA VAL A 285 -13.99 -12.36 -2.68
C VAL A 285 -13.58 -13.69 -2.06
N THR A 286 -12.55 -13.70 -1.20
CA THR A 286 -12.03 -14.95 -0.61
C THR A 286 -13.03 -15.61 0.33
N ILE A 287 -13.79 -14.82 1.10
CA ILE A 287 -14.86 -15.36 1.97
C ILE A 287 -15.95 -16.05 1.14
N ARG A 288 -16.27 -15.51 -0.05
CA ARG A 288 -17.27 -16.12 -0.94
C ARG A 288 -16.76 -17.38 -1.63
N LEU A 289 -15.48 -17.41 -2.00
CA LEU A 289 -14.89 -18.54 -2.73
C LEU A 289 -14.49 -19.70 -1.81
N TYR A 290 -14.10 -19.41 -0.58
CA TYR A 290 -13.58 -20.38 0.37
C TYR A 290 -14.24 -20.24 1.75
N PRO A 291 -15.57 -20.46 1.84
CA PRO A 291 -16.31 -20.25 3.09
C PRO A 291 -15.84 -21.16 4.23
N ASP A 292 -15.26 -22.31 3.92
CA ASP A 292 -14.80 -23.30 4.90
C ASP A 292 -13.42 -22.98 5.49
N LEU A 293 -12.69 -22.00 4.93
CA LEU A 293 -11.36 -21.61 5.38
C LEU A 293 -11.42 -20.48 6.40
N ALA A 294 -11.58 -20.83 7.68
CA ALA A 294 -11.75 -19.88 8.77
C ALA A 294 -10.66 -18.80 8.86
N PHE A 295 -9.41 -19.13 8.51
CA PHE A 295 -8.30 -18.17 8.56
C PHE A 295 -8.46 -16.99 7.58
N LEU A 296 -9.25 -17.15 6.50
CA LEU A 296 -9.51 -16.08 5.52
C LEU A 296 -10.54 -15.06 6.03
N SER A 297 -11.39 -15.47 6.97
CA SER A 297 -12.39 -14.62 7.64
C SER A 297 -11.83 -13.92 8.88
N ALA A 298 -10.73 -14.41 9.44
CA ALA A 298 -10.02 -13.75 10.53
C ALA A 298 -9.34 -12.47 10.02
N LEU A 299 -9.28 -11.43 10.88
CA LEU A 299 -8.45 -10.26 10.62
C LEU A 299 -6.98 -10.70 10.58
N PRO A 300 -6.24 -10.51 9.46
CA PRO A 300 -4.79 -10.54 9.50
C PRO A 300 -4.22 -9.34 10.27
#